data_AF-A0A7C1G6M5-F1
#
_entry.id   AF-A0A7C1G6M5-F1
#
_cell.length_a   1.000
_cell.length_b   1.000
_cell.length_c   1.000
_cell.angle_alpha   90.00
_cell.angle_beta   90.00
_cell.angle_gamma   90.00
#
_symmetry.space_group_name_H-M   'P 1'
#
loop_
_entity.id
_entity.type
_entity.pdbx_description
1 polymer ?
#
loop_
_entity_poly.entity_id
_entity_poly.type
_entity_poly.pdbx_seq_one_letter_code
_entity_poly.pdbx_strand_id
1 'polypeptide(L)'
;MVLSSLEEVLTMADGHSPGAIGEETYLIGRDAVLDSMGLVTLIVDVEQRLEEDYGVVLVLADERAMSQQHSPFRSVRSLADYICRRIEEQG
;
A
#
# COMPACT_ATOMS: atom_id res chain seq x y z
N MET A 1 -0.54 9.63 -3.45
CA MET A 1 -1.51 8.71 -2.83
C MET A 1 -0.82 7.73 -1.90
N VAL A 2 -0.17 6.66 -2.41
CA VAL A 2 0.41 5.60 -1.55
C VAL A 2 1.38 6.11 -0.47
N LEU A 3 2.32 7.00 -0.82
CA LEU A 3 3.25 7.59 0.16
C LEU A 3 2.53 8.42 1.23
N SER A 4 1.51 9.18 0.84
CA SER A 4 0.71 10.01 1.74
C SER A 4 -0.06 9.14 2.73
N SER A 5 -0.70 8.08 2.23
CA SER A 5 -1.38 7.07 3.04
C SER A 5 -0.42 6.37 4.01
N LEU A 6 0.78 6.02 3.54
CA LEU A 6 1.81 5.40 4.37
C LEU A 6 2.26 6.31 5.51
N GLU A 7 2.51 7.59 5.23
CA GLU A 7 2.92 8.57 6.22
C GLU A 7 1.84 8.76 7.30
N GLU A 8 0.57 8.86 6.91
CA GLU A 8 -0.56 8.92 7.85
C GLU A 8 -0.58 7.70 8.77
N VAL A 9 -0.53 6.49 8.20
CA VAL A 9 -0.58 5.25 8.98
C VAL A 9 0.58 5.14 9.96
N LEU A 10 1.80 5.49 9.53
CA LEU A 10 2.99 5.46 10.38
C LEU A 10 2.91 6.50 11.51
N THR A 11 2.43 7.70 11.20
CA THR A 11 2.22 8.76 12.20
C THR A 11 1.21 8.33 13.26
N MET A 12 0.13 7.65 12.85
CA MET A 12 -0.88 7.13 13.78
C MET A 12 -0.35 5.96 14.63
N ALA A 13 0.55 5.15 14.09
CA ALA A 13 1.08 3.96 14.77
C ALA A 13 2.18 4.29 15.79
N ASP A 14 3.15 5.15 15.44
CA ASP A 14 4.36 5.38 16.25
C ASP A 14 4.40 6.77 16.92
N GLY A 15 3.50 7.69 16.55
CA GLY A 15 3.48 9.05 17.07
C GLY A 15 4.72 9.89 16.72
N HIS A 16 5.68 9.32 15.98
CA HIS A 16 6.83 9.98 15.41
C HIS A 16 6.69 10.07 13.89
N SER A 17 7.21 11.16 13.32
CA SER A 17 7.35 11.27 11.87
C SER A 17 8.24 10.12 11.39
N PRO A 18 7.72 9.23 10.53
CA PRO A 18 8.59 8.24 9.90
C PRO A 18 9.71 9.00 9.18
N GLY A 19 10.93 8.47 9.22
CA GLY A 19 12.09 9.13 8.62
C GLY A 19 11.99 9.26 7.10
N ALA A 20 13.09 8.99 6.38
CA ALA A 20 13.07 9.00 4.92
C ALA A 20 12.24 7.82 4.37
N ILE A 21 10.91 8.00 4.29
CA ILE A 21 10.03 7.12 3.52
C ILE A 21 10.10 7.48 2.04
N GLY A 22 10.07 6.47 1.18
CA GLY A 22 10.21 6.62 -0.25
C GLY A 22 9.71 5.39 -0.99
N GLU A 23 9.91 5.37 -2.30
CA GLU A 23 9.45 4.27 -3.16
C GLU A 23 10.09 2.93 -2.79
N GLU A 24 11.30 2.96 -2.23
CA GLU A 24 12.07 1.78 -1.84
C GLU A 24 11.72 1.28 -0.43
N THR A 25 10.86 2.00 0.31
CA THR A 25 10.43 1.59 1.65
C THR A 25 9.69 0.26 1.59
N TYR A 26 10.13 -0.70 2.41
CA TYR A 26 9.53 -2.02 2.52
C TYR A 26 8.26 -1.97 3.38
N LEU A 27 7.17 -2.57 2.89
CA LEU A 27 5.89 -2.60 3.60
C LEU A 27 5.62 -3.97 4.26
N ILE A 28 6.29 -5.04 3.82
CA ILE A 28 6.20 -6.38 4.42
C ILE A 28 7.58 -7.01 4.64
N GLY A 29 7.66 -7.87 5.64
CA GLY A 29 8.86 -8.63 5.98
C GLY A 29 9.64 -8.05 7.15
N ARG A 30 10.88 -8.50 7.32
CA ARG A 30 11.70 -8.24 8.51
C ARG A 30 12.11 -6.77 8.67
N ASP A 31 12.20 -6.04 7.56
CA ASP A 31 12.60 -4.64 7.49
C ASP A 31 11.41 -3.70 7.19
N ALA A 32 10.18 -4.22 7.36
CA ALA A 32 8.98 -3.45 7.08
C ALA A 32 8.77 -2.33 8.11
N VAL A 33 8.36 -1.17 7.62
CA VAL A 33 7.93 -0.06 8.49
C VAL A 33 6.52 -0.25 9.03
N LEU A 34 5.74 -1.15 8.41
CA LEU A 34 4.38 -1.48 8.82
C LEU A 34 4.31 -2.87 9.44
N ASP A 35 3.51 -3.01 10.50
CA ASP A 35 3.04 -4.30 10.97
C ASP A 35 1.83 -4.78 10.14
N SER A 36 1.35 -6.00 10.39
CA SER A 36 0.25 -6.63 9.67
C SER A 36 -1.00 -5.76 9.64
N MET A 37 -1.33 -5.11 10.77
CA MET A 37 -2.47 -4.19 10.86
C MET A 37 -2.24 -2.90 10.08
N GLY A 38 -1.05 -2.32 10.18
CA GLY A 38 -0.70 -1.09 9.44
C GLY A 38 -0.75 -1.30 7.93
N LEU A 39 -0.34 -2.48 7.45
CA LEU A 39 -0.47 -2.85 6.05
C LEU A 39 -1.94 -2.90 5.61
N VAL A 40 -2.81 -3.55 6.40
CA VAL A 40 -4.25 -3.61 6.08
C VAL A 40 -4.86 -2.22 6.04
N THR A 41 -4.52 -1.35 7.00
CA THR A 41 -4.97 0.05 7.01
C THR A 41 -4.51 0.80 5.78
N LEU A 42 -3.23 0.68 5.40
CA LEU A 42 -2.70 1.30 4.18
C LEU A 42 -3.46 0.83 2.93
N ILE A 43 -3.72 -0.47 2.83
CA ILE A 43 -4.44 -1.03 1.69
C ILE A 43 -5.84 -0.46 1.59
N VAL A 44 -6.62 -0.51 2.67
CA VAL A 44 -8.01 -0.01 2.70
C VAL A 44 -8.06 1.49 2.42
N ASP A 45 -7.11 2.26 2.94
CA ASP A 45 -7.02 3.70 2.67
C ASP A 45 -6.75 3.98 1.18
N VAL A 46 -5.83 3.24 0.56
CA VAL A 46 -5.54 3.37 -0.87
C VAL A 46 -6.73 2.93 -1.73
N GLU A 47 -7.41 1.85 -1.39
CA GLU A 47 -8.63 1.38 -2.09
C GLU A 47 -9.74 2.44 -2.06
N GLN A 48 -10.00 3.02 -0.88
CA GLN A 48 -10.98 4.09 -0.73
C GLN A 48 -10.59 5.32 -1.54
N ARG A 49 -9.33 5.75 -1.47
CA ARG A 49 -8.84 6.89 -2.26
C ARG A 49 -8.93 6.64 -3.77
N LEU A 50 -8.76 5.41 -4.22
CA LEU A 50 -8.97 5.03 -5.62
C LEU A 50 -10.44 5.18 -6.03
N GLU A 51 -11.36 4.72 -5.20
CA GLU A 51 -12.79 4.85 -5.43
C GLU A 51 -13.23 6.32 -5.40
N GLU A 52 -12.75 7.11 -4.44
CA GLU A 52 -13.13 8.51 -4.28
C GLU A 52 -12.53 9.43 -5.36
N ASP A 53 -11.24 9.26 -5.68
CA ASP A 53 -10.50 10.16 -6.56
C ASP A 53 -10.61 9.74 -8.05
N TYR A 54 -10.73 8.43 -8.32
CA TYR A 54 -10.77 7.87 -9.68
C TYR A 54 -12.09 7.14 -10.01
N GLY A 55 -12.96 6.87 -9.04
CA GLY A 55 -14.17 6.06 -9.26
C GLY A 55 -13.88 4.57 -9.47
N VAL A 56 -12.68 4.10 -9.12
CA VAL A 56 -12.23 2.73 -9.38
C VAL A 56 -12.33 1.89 -8.11
N VAL A 57 -13.24 0.91 -8.09
CA VAL A 57 -13.37 -0.04 -6.99
C VAL A 57 -12.41 -1.20 -7.21
N LEU A 58 -11.26 -1.15 -6.54
CA LEU A 58 -10.21 -2.15 -6.65
C LEU A 58 -9.99 -2.88 -5.33
N VAL A 59 -9.91 -4.22 -5.39
CA VAL A 59 -9.46 -5.04 -4.26
C VAL A 59 -7.99 -5.36 -4.46
N LEU A 60 -7.14 -4.72 -3.65
CA LEU A 60 -5.71 -4.94 -3.59
C LEU A 60 -5.40 -6.15 -2.70
N ALA A 61 -6.04 -6.28 -1.54
CA ALA A 61 -5.82 -7.37 -0.57
C ALA A 61 -6.47 -8.71 -0.96
N ASP A 62 -6.32 -9.14 -2.22
CA ASP A 62 -6.79 -10.45 -2.67
C ASP A 62 -5.83 -11.57 -2.21
N GLU A 63 -6.36 -12.76 -1.96
CA GLU A 63 -5.58 -13.95 -1.56
C GLU A 63 -4.40 -14.23 -2.52
N ARG A 64 -4.58 -13.91 -3.80
CA ARG A 64 -3.53 -14.00 -4.82
C ARG A 64 -2.41 -12.98 -4.60
N ALA A 65 -2.73 -11.74 -4.26
CA ALA A 65 -1.71 -10.71 -4.03
C ALA A 65 -0.86 -11.04 -2.79
N MET A 66 -1.46 -11.63 -1.76
CA MET A 66 -0.77 -12.05 -0.54
C MET A 66 0.05 -13.33 -0.71
N SER A 67 -0.40 -14.28 -1.54
CA SER A 67 0.26 -15.59 -1.71
C SER A 67 1.25 -15.67 -2.88
N GLN A 68 1.31 -14.65 -3.73
CA GLN A 68 2.25 -14.63 -4.86
C GLN A 68 3.70 -14.43 -4.40
N GLN A 69 4.63 -15.18 -5.00
CA GLN A 69 6.08 -15.05 -4.76
C GLN A 69 6.60 -13.62 -4.96
N HIS A 70 5.96 -12.84 -5.84
CA HIS A 70 6.19 -11.41 -6.02
C HIS A 70 5.00 -10.63 -5.46
N SER A 71 4.88 -10.56 -4.14
CA SER A 71 3.79 -9.81 -3.52
C SER A 71 3.93 -8.31 -3.82
N PRO A 72 2.87 -7.63 -4.33
CA PRO A 72 2.92 -6.22 -4.66
C PRO A 72 3.10 -5.34 -3.42
N PHE A 73 2.84 -5.89 -2.23
CA PHE A 73 3.04 -5.24 -0.94
C PHE A 73 4.50 -5.25 -0.48
N ARG A 74 5.46 -5.69 -1.30
CA ARG A 74 6.88 -5.71 -0.89
C ARG A 74 7.41 -4.33 -0.54
N SER A 75 7.15 -3.36 -1.41
CA SER A 75 7.65 -2.00 -1.29
C SER A 75 6.62 -1.02 -1.86
N VAL A 76 6.73 0.25 -1.47
CA VAL A 76 5.85 1.31 -1.98
C VAL A 76 5.82 1.35 -3.51
N ARG A 77 6.99 1.24 -4.17
CA ARG A 77 7.08 1.18 -5.63
C ARG A 77 6.26 0.04 -6.22
N SER A 78 6.41 -1.17 -5.67
CA SER A 78 5.70 -2.35 -6.15
C SER A 78 4.19 -2.22 -5.97
N LEU A 79 3.75 -1.59 -4.89
CA LEU A 79 2.34 -1.34 -4.64
C LEU A 79 1.78 -0.34 -5.64
N ALA A 80 2.50 0.76 -5.89
CA ALA A 80 2.11 1.76 -6.89
C ALA A 80 2.05 1.19 -8.31
N ASP A 81 3.06 0.40 -8.72
CA ASP A 81 3.09 -0.30 -10.02
C ASP A 81 1.91 -1.28 -10.15
N TYR A 82 1.61 -2.00 -9.07
CA TYR A 82 0.49 -2.93 -9.03
C TYR A 82 -0.86 -2.22 -9.18
N ILE A 83 -1.08 -1.12 -8.46
CA ILE A 83 -2.28 -0.29 -8.58
C ILE A 83 -2.44 0.21 -10.01
N CYS A 84 -1.37 0.73 -10.61
CA CYS A 84 -1.37 1.21 -11.98
C CYS A 84 -1.82 0.11 -12.95
N ARG A 85 -1.19 -1.07 -12.89
CA ARG A 85 -1.60 -2.22 -13.73
C ARG A 85 -3.05 -2.61 -13.51
N ARG A 86 -3.51 -2.62 -12.26
CA ARG A 86 -4.87 -3.03 -11.91
C ARG A 86 -5.92 -2.07 -12.43
N ILE A 87 -5.61 -0.77 -12.47
CA ILE A 87 -6.46 0.24 -13.11
C ILE A 87 -6.50 0.01 -14.62
N GLU A 88 -5.35 -0.25 -15.26
CA GLU A 88 -5.27 -0.55 -16.70
C GLU A 88 -6.03 -1.83 -17.09
N GLU A 89 -6.00 -2.88 -16.25
CA GLU A 89 -6.72 -4.14 -16.49
C GLU A 89 -8.25 -4.02 -16.38
N GLN A 90 -8.76 -2.99 -15.70
CA GLN A 90 -10.20 -2.74 -15.55
C GLN A 90 -10.76 -1.77 -16.61
N GLY A 91 -9.89 -1.11 -17.38
CA GLY A 91 -10.24 -0.12 -18.40
C GLY A 91 -10.55 -0.66 -19.79
#